data_AF-A0A534VQP9-F1
#
_entry.id   AF-A0A534VQP9-F1
#
_cell.length_a   1.000
_cell.length_b   1.000
_cell.length_c   1.000
_cell.angle_alpha   90.00
_cell.angle_beta   90.00
_cell.angle_gamma   90.00
#
_symmetry.space_group_name_H-M   'P 1'
#
loop_
_entity.id
_entity.type
_entity.pdbx_description
1 polymer ?
#
loop_
_entity_poly.entity_id
_entity_poly.type
_entity_poly.pdbx_seq_one_letter_code
_entity_poly.pdbx_strand_id
1 'polypeptide(L)'
;MLILLAAAVALTPASRLQRDAEDKARAEMTDLFRALCPEQCVLLSIQARVEEEAVGTADPGFDAPGDLKAPVLKGATAGVLLDAKLPPAFRGKVRDLVAQRLRALGVPAQVAIQAVPFPVRNPTHLEAPPPAPQMPPPAVPPAQAAQPEAKPISARDRLLEEAPALAAAALFAIVALALGALLYLATRRAQEPAWELEPAAPPDAAGAGRPATFSESRRRKLEKALADERAVRNSVVREALTRGEIDLVARWVRELGEFLLQDLGSDGAIAQAVSAVAAQVGRVAPDPSALTELEGRLIGARLARAAENADGAFAFLEGVRPDAFAAACRDLSPGALDAVVRFAPSRLRAAALQELSTEQRRELALAWARRPEVPASYALAAADELRERLERMGGGPRQAESAMSDLLDSLGRDEQDVLLERLRREGDGRSARALVTESALGGVPADVLASVLLRVDPARVVAYLAGADPGLRQKVLGGCPARLRRELEEELQLRGSSTPAEFLDARREILARLRDETARRNISSAEVRGWSNGAAERARLAAE
;
A
#
# COMPACT_ATOMS: atom_id res chain seq x y z
N MET A 1 5.22 -52.89 3.71
CA MET A 1 6.58 -53.01 4.29
C MET A 1 7.51 -52.19 3.41
N LEU A 2 8.14 -51.16 4.00
CA LEU A 2 9.29 -50.37 3.53
C LEU A 2 9.12 -49.26 2.44
N ILE A 3 9.01 -48.02 2.95
CA ILE A 3 9.64 -46.72 2.54
C ILE A 3 9.10 -46.04 1.26
N LEU A 4 8.05 -45.21 1.31
CA LEU A 4 8.01 -43.74 1.56
C LEU A 4 9.22 -43.04 2.23
N LEU A 5 9.85 -42.09 1.51
CA LEU A 5 10.42 -40.78 1.96
C LEU A 5 11.14 -40.14 0.74
N ALA A 6 10.58 -39.13 0.07
CA ALA A 6 10.61 -37.71 0.40
C ALA A 6 11.67 -36.92 -0.40
N ALA A 7 11.19 -36.18 -1.41
CA ALA A 7 11.82 -34.95 -1.88
C ALA A 7 10.74 -33.86 -1.96
N ALA A 8 10.10 -33.59 -0.82
CA ALA A 8 9.48 -32.29 -0.60
C ALA A 8 10.63 -31.30 -0.46
N VAL A 9 10.77 -30.41 -1.44
CA VAL A 9 11.74 -29.30 -1.39
C VAL A 9 11.30 -28.35 -0.27
N ALA A 10 11.77 -28.64 0.95
CA ALA A 10 11.77 -27.66 2.03
C ALA A 10 12.76 -26.57 1.62
N LEU A 11 12.23 -25.41 1.22
CA LEU A 11 13.00 -24.17 1.03
C LEU A 11 13.73 -23.84 2.35
N THR A 12 15.02 -24.15 2.41
CA THR A 12 15.91 -23.74 3.51
C THR A 12 15.90 -22.21 3.63
N PRO A 13 16.11 -21.64 4.83
CA PRO A 13 16.11 -20.19 5.03
C PRO A 13 17.13 -19.47 4.12
N ALA A 14 18.28 -20.11 3.83
CA ALA A 14 19.24 -19.62 2.85
C ALA A 14 18.66 -19.51 1.42
N SER A 15 17.90 -20.53 0.98
CA SER A 15 17.27 -20.52 -0.35
C SER A 15 16.14 -19.49 -0.48
N ARG A 16 15.46 -19.14 0.62
CA ARG A 16 14.45 -18.08 0.64
C ARG A 16 15.10 -16.71 0.52
N LEU A 17 16.11 -16.45 1.35
CA LEU A 17 16.87 -15.19 1.30
C LEU A 17 17.53 -14.98 -0.08
N GLN A 18 18.04 -16.05 -0.69
CA GLN A 18 18.59 -16.01 -2.03
C GLN A 18 17.53 -15.60 -3.07
N ARG A 19 16.34 -16.22 -3.07
CA ARG A 19 15.27 -15.91 -4.02
C ARG A 19 14.73 -14.49 -3.83
N ASP A 20 14.51 -14.07 -2.58
CA ASP A 20 14.02 -12.72 -2.29
C ASP A 20 15.02 -11.65 -2.75
N ALA A 21 16.33 -11.90 -2.57
CA ALA A 21 17.39 -11.02 -3.07
C ALA A 21 17.46 -11.01 -4.61
N GLU A 22 17.31 -12.15 -5.27
CA GLU A 22 17.30 -12.28 -6.73
C GLU A 22 16.07 -11.58 -7.35
N ASP A 23 14.89 -11.74 -6.75
CA ASP A 23 13.63 -11.13 -7.22
C ASP A 23 13.65 -9.61 -7.05
N LYS A 24 14.13 -9.12 -5.90
CA LYS A 24 14.29 -7.69 -5.66
C LYS A 24 15.32 -7.06 -6.61
N ALA A 25 16.45 -7.74 -6.83
CA ALA A 25 17.45 -7.30 -7.80
C ALA A 25 16.88 -7.30 -9.24
N ARG A 26 16.06 -8.29 -9.60
CA ARG A 26 15.42 -8.38 -10.92
C ARG A 26 14.43 -7.25 -11.14
N ALA A 27 13.62 -6.90 -10.14
CA ALA A 27 12.66 -5.80 -10.22
C ALA A 27 13.38 -4.46 -10.46
N GLU A 28 14.36 -4.12 -9.62
CA GLU A 28 15.13 -2.87 -9.72
C GLU A 28 15.89 -2.75 -11.06
N MET A 29 16.44 -3.87 -11.57
CA MET A 29 17.11 -3.88 -12.87
C MET A 29 16.14 -3.75 -14.04
N THR A 30 14.95 -4.35 -13.94
CA THR A 30 13.92 -4.25 -15.00
C THR A 30 13.40 -2.83 -15.11
N ASP A 31 13.17 -2.15 -13.98
CA ASP A 31 12.75 -0.74 -13.97
C ASP A 31 13.84 0.19 -14.52
N LEU A 32 15.11 -0.08 -14.17
CA LEU A 32 16.24 0.65 -14.72
C LEU A 32 16.37 0.49 -16.24
N PHE A 33 16.17 -0.72 -16.77
CA PHE A 33 16.21 -0.97 -18.21
C PHE A 33 15.03 -0.35 -18.96
N ARG A 34 13.82 -0.36 -18.37
CA ARG A 34 12.66 0.35 -18.93
C ARG A 34 12.91 1.86 -19.03
N ALA A 35 13.58 2.44 -18.04
CA ALA A 35 13.87 3.88 -18.02
C ALA A 35 15.00 4.30 -18.97
N LEU A 36 16.04 3.47 -19.13
CA LEU A 36 17.26 3.86 -19.86
C LEU A 36 17.34 3.33 -21.29
N CYS A 37 16.78 2.16 -21.57
CA CYS A 37 16.93 1.46 -22.86
C CYS A 37 15.75 0.50 -23.11
N PRO A 38 14.54 1.04 -23.38
CA PRO A 38 13.40 0.22 -23.76
C PRO A 38 13.75 -0.59 -25.02
N GLU A 39 13.54 -1.91 -24.96
CA GLU A 39 13.77 -2.86 -26.06
C GLU A 39 15.24 -3.11 -26.48
N GLN A 40 16.24 -2.50 -25.82
CA GLN A 40 17.68 -2.62 -26.19
C GLN A 40 18.58 -3.19 -25.08
N CYS A 41 17.98 -3.57 -23.95
CA CYS A 41 18.64 -4.14 -22.78
C CYS A 41 17.85 -5.35 -22.28
N VAL A 42 18.52 -6.50 -22.14
CA VAL A 42 17.90 -7.73 -21.61
C VAL A 42 18.73 -8.28 -20.47
N LEU A 43 18.07 -8.61 -19.37
CA LEU A 43 18.68 -9.32 -18.25
C LEU A 43 18.81 -10.81 -18.57
N LEU A 44 20.02 -11.36 -18.57
CA LEU A 44 20.25 -12.80 -18.81
C LEU A 44 20.15 -13.61 -17.53
N SER A 45 20.83 -13.18 -16.48
CA SER A 45 20.89 -13.90 -15.22
C SER A 45 21.19 -12.95 -14.06
N ILE A 46 20.62 -13.26 -12.91
CA ILE A 46 20.99 -12.69 -11.62
C ILE A 46 21.15 -13.89 -10.69
N GLN A 47 22.27 -13.92 -9.98
CA GLN A 47 22.53 -14.91 -8.95
C GLN A 47 22.99 -14.20 -7.69
N ALA A 48 22.35 -14.51 -6.57
CA ALA A 48 22.76 -14.02 -5.26
C ALA A 48 23.51 -15.13 -4.50
N ARG A 49 24.64 -14.79 -3.89
CA ARG A 49 25.43 -15.71 -3.06
C ARG A 49 25.06 -15.51 -1.59
N VAL A 50 24.55 -16.58 -0.98
CA VAL A 50 24.20 -16.64 0.44
C VAL A 50 25.11 -17.65 1.12
N GLU A 51 25.76 -17.26 2.21
CA GLU A 51 26.55 -18.14 3.06
C GLU A 51 25.96 -18.14 4.48
N GLU A 52 26.12 -19.26 5.19
CA GLU A 52 25.69 -19.37 6.58
C GLU A 52 26.81 -18.91 7.51
N GLU A 53 26.54 -17.89 8.33
CA GLU A 53 27.49 -17.31 9.28
C GLU A 53 26.96 -17.50 10.71
N ALA A 54 27.84 -17.82 11.66
CA ALA A 54 27.44 -18.07 13.05
C ALA A 54 27.02 -16.75 13.73
N VAL A 55 25.86 -16.77 14.39
CA VAL A 55 25.31 -15.63 15.12
C VAL A 55 25.60 -15.79 16.60
N GLY A 56 26.57 -15.03 17.08
CA GLY A 56 26.83 -14.79 18.51
C GLY A 56 27.87 -15.72 19.16
N THR A 57 28.77 -15.11 19.92
CA THR A 57 29.58 -15.78 20.96
C THR A 57 28.66 -16.07 22.14
N ALA A 58 28.33 -17.35 22.37
CA ALA A 58 27.68 -17.77 23.60
C ALA A 58 28.66 -17.61 24.77
N ASP A 59 28.30 -16.83 25.80
CA ASP A 59 28.96 -16.91 27.10
C ASP A 59 28.79 -18.35 27.65
N PRO A 60 29.83 -18.99 28.21
CA PRO A 60 29.78 -20.38 28.62
C PRO A 60 28.91 -20.56 29.87
N GLY A 61 27.60 -20.72 29.69
CA GLY A 61 26.65 -21.23 30.67
C GLY A 61 26.17 -22.63 30.27
N PHE A 62 25.90 -23.50 31.26
CA PHE A 62 25.64 -24.93 31.10
C PHE A 62 24.36 -25.33 30.34
N ASP A 63 23.69 -24.39 29.65
CA ASP A 63 22.51 -24.63 28.79
C ASP A 63 22.58 -23.77 27.50
N ALA A 64 23.55 -24.03 26.63
CA ALA A 64 23.62 -23.38 25.31
C ALA A 64 23.00 -24.28 24.21
N PRO A 65 21.89 -23.88 23.55
CA PRO A 65 21.46 -24.51 22.31
C PRO A 65 22.53 -24.25 21.23
N GLY A 66 22.89 -25.28 20.47
CA GLY A 66 24.05 -25.27 19.56
C GLY A 66 24.04 -24.16 18.50
N ASP A 67 25.25 -23.86 17.99
CA ASP A 67 25.62 -22.91 16.94
C ASP A 67 24.45 -22.46 16.03
N LEU A 68 23.84 -21.33 16.36
CA LEU A 68 22.85 -20.67 15.51
C LEU A 68 23.56 -20.07 14.29
N LYS A 69 23.46 -20.71 13.13
CA LYS A 69 23.95 -20.16 11.86
C LYS A 69 22.82 -19.43 11.14
N ALA A 70 23.02 -18.15 10.83
CA ALA A 70 22.10 -17.37 10.03
C ALA A 70 22.62 -17.20 8.59
N PRO A 71 21.74 -17.30 7.58
CA PRO A 71 22.12 -17.02 6.21
C PRO A 71 22.33 -15.51 6.00
N VAL A 72 23.50 -15.13 5.47
CA VAL A 72 23.87 -13.75 5.15
C VAL A 72 24.21 -13.64 3.66
N LEU A 73 23.76 -12.56 3.03
CA LEU A 73 24.01 -12.25 1.62
C LEU A 73 25.45 -11.73 1.45
N LYS A 74 26.30 -12.45 0.70
CA LYS A 74 27.72 -12.10 0.52
C LYS A 74 28.11 -11.59 -0.87
N GLY A 75 27.32 -11.89 -1.90
CA GLY A 75 27.61 -11.41 -3.27
C GLY A 75 26.36 -11.35 -4.15
N ALA A 76 26.37 -10.47 -5.15
CA ALA A 76 25.40 -10.51 -6.25
C ALA A 76 26.12 -10.44 -7.61
N THR A 77 25.78 -11.34 -8.52
CA THR A 77 26.32 -11.40 -9.89
C THR A 77 25.20 -11.23 -10.89
N ALA A 78 25.35 -10.31 -11.85
CA ALA A 78 24.36 -10.08 -12.91
C ALA A 78 25.00 -10.14 -14.31
N GLY A 79 24.35 -10.86 -15.22
CA GLY A 79 24.65 -10.90 -16.65
C GLY A 79 23.65 -10.05 -17.43
N VAL A 80 24.14 -9.07 -18.19
CA VAL A 80 23.30 -8.13 -18.96
C VAL A 80 23.68 -8.18 -20.44
N LEU A 81 22.68 -8.35 -21.30
CA LEU A 81 22.80 -8.17 -22.74
C LEU A 81 22.42 -6.74 -23.12
N LEU A 82 23.32 -6.08 -23.85
CA LEU A 82 23.09 -4.75 -24.42
C LEU A 82 23.18 -4.83 -25.95
N ASP A 83 22.38 -4.02 -26.65
CA ASP A 83 22.51 -3.92 -28.10
C ASP A 83 23.92 -3.41 -28.50
N ALA A 84 24.54 -4.08 -29.46
CA ALA A 84 25.83 -3.69 -30.03
C ALA A 84 25.77 -2.31 -30.72
N LYS A 85 24.58 -1.84 -31.10
CA LYS A 85 24.36 -0.50 -31.67
C LYS A 85 24.52 0.63 -30.66
N LEU A 86 24.51 0.34 -29.35
CA LEU A 86 24.68 1.36 -28.30
C LEU A 86 26.13 1.83 -28.17
N PRO A 87 26.38 3.15 -28.03
CA PRO A 87 27.72 3.69 -27.85
C PRO A 87 28.47 3.05 -26.67
N PRO A 88 29.78 2.76 -26.79
CA PRO A 88 30.56 2.11 -25.73
C PRO A 88 30.56 2.90 -24.41
N ALA A 89 30.54 4.24 -24.48
CA ALA A 89 30.43 5.10 -23.32
C ALA A 89 29.08 4.95 -22.58
N PHE A 90 27.99 4.69 -23.33
CA PHE A 90 26.69 4.43 -22.74
C PHE A 90 26.63 3.04 -22.10
N ARG A 91 27.23 2.03 -22.74
CA ARG A 91 27.35 0.68 -22.18
C ARG A 91 28.14 0.66 -20.85
N GLY A 92 29.20 1.48 -20.75
CA GLY A 92 29.93 1.70 -19.50
C GLY A 92 29.04 2.30 -18.40
N LYS A 93 28.29 3.36 -18.72
CA LYS A 93 27.37 4.00 -17.75
C LYS A 93 26.26 3.06 -17.28
N VAL A 94 25.70 2.23 -18.17
CA VAL A 94 24.70 1.22 -17.79
C VAL A 94 25.31 0.18 -16.86
N ARG A 95 26.57 -0.25 -17.09
CA ARG A 95 27.29 -1.15 -16.18
C ARG A 95 27.39 -0.57 -14.78
N ASP A 96 27.80 0.69 -14.69
CA ASP A 96 28.07 1.36 -13.41
C ASP A 96 26.77 1.60 -12.64
N LEU A 97 25.69 1.97 -13.35
CA LEU A 97 24.37 2.13 -12.76
C LEU A 97 23.78 0.81 -12.26
N VAL A 98 23.95 -0.28 -13.02
CA VAL A 98 23.55 -1.63 -12.56
C VAL A 98 24.37 -2.06 -11.35
N ALA A 99 25.69 -1.85 -11.36
CA ALA A 99 26.54 -2.18 -10.21
C ALA A 99 26.19 -1.36 -8.97
N GLN A 100 25.86 -0.07 -9.14
CA GLN A 100 25.42 0.81 -8.05
C GLN A 100 24.09 0.36 -7.45
N ARG A 101 23.13 -0.04 -8.29
CA ARG A 101 21.83 -0.56 -7.83
C ARG A 101 21.96 -1.88 -7.10
N LEU A 102 22.82 -2.79 -7.58
CA LEU A 102 23.09 -4.05 -6.87
C LEU A 102 23.84 -3.83 -5.55
N ARG A 103 24.73 -2.82 -5.47
CA ARG A 103 25.38 -2.43 -4.20
C ARG A 103 24.41 -1.85 -3.17
N ALA A 104 23.28 -1.28 -3.61
CA ALA A 104 22.24 -0.80 -2.69
C ALA A 104 21.57 -1.94 -1.89
N LEU A 105 21.79 -3.20 -2.28
CA LEU A 105 21.43 -4.39 -1.49
C LEU A 105 22.42 -4.70 -0.36
N GLY A 106 23.45 -3.85 -0.15
CA GLY A 106 24.40 -3.95 0.96
C GLY A 106 25.58 -4.89 0.71
N VAL A 107 25.81 -5.33 -0.53
CA VAL A 107 26.67 -6.46 -0.87
C VAL A 107 27.55 -6.16 -2.10
N PRO A 108 28.79 -6.67 -2.20
CA PRO A 108 29.61 -6.51 -3.39
C PRO A 108 28.96 -7.12 -4.63
N ALA A 109 28.87 -6.32 -5.71
CA ALA A 109 28.22 -6.67 -6.95
C ALA A 109 29.21 -6.79 -8.13
N GLN A 110 29.07 -7.85 -8.94
CA GLN A 110 29.80 -8.05 -10.19
C GLN A 110 28.85 -8.08 -11.38
N VAL A 111 29.14 -7.30 -12.42
CA VAL A 111 28.30 -7.17 -13.61
C VAL A 111 29.10 -7.54 -14.85
N ALA A 112 28.63 -8.58 -15.56
CA ALA A 112 29.15 -9.01 -16.85
C ALA A 112 28.24 -8.49 -17.97
N ILE A 113 28.81 -7.82 -18.96
CA ILE A 113 28.07 -7.29 -20.12
C ILE A 113 28.46 -8.08 -21.36
N GLN A 114 27.45 -8.54 -22.09
CA GLN A 114 27.61 -9.10 -23.44
C GLN A 114 26.90 -8.17 -24.44
N ALA A 115 27.55 -7.83 -25.55
CA ALA A 115 26.97 -6.98 -26.58
C ALA A 115 26.59 -7.83 -27.80
N VAL A 116 25.31 -7.86 -28.14
CA VAL A 116 24.77 -8.69 -29.25
C VAL A 116 23.81 -7.83 -30.07
N PRO A 117 23.82 -7.88 -31.42
CA PRO A 117 22.89 -7.11 -32.24
C PRO A 117 21.46 -7.66 -32.13
N PHE A 118 20.49 -6.81 -31.80
CA PHE A 118 19.07 -7.20 -31.70
C PHE A 118 18.35 -7.15 -33.06
N PRO A 119 17.41 -8.07 -33.35
CA PRO A 119 16.61 -8.05 -34.57
C PRO A 119 15.60 -6.88 -34.58
N VAL A 120 15.48 -6.18 -35.71
CA VAL A 120 14.55 -5.04 -35.87
C VAL A 120 13.13 -5.56 -36.15
N ARG A 121 12.12 -5.10 -35.38
CA ARG A 121 10.71 -5.38 -35.69
C ARG A 121 10.27 -4.54 -36.90
N ASN A 122 9.69 -5.20 -37.92
CA ASN A 122 8.93 -4.51 -38.97
C ASN A 122 7.67 -3.84 -38.35
N PRO A 123 7.30 -2.62 -38.75
CA PRO A 123 6.11 -1.94 -38.26
C PRO A 123 4.80 -2.59 -38.76
N THR A 124 3.74 -2.44 -37.96
CA THR A 124 2.41 -3.05 -38.05
C THR A 124 1.51 -2.47 -39.15
N HIS A 125 2.01 -2.36 -40.39
CA HIS A 125 1.19 -1.96 -41.55
C HIS A 125 1.59 -2.76 -42.80
N LEU A 126 1.50 -4.09 -42.73
CA LEU A 126 1.40 -4.92 -43.92
C LEU A 126 0.26 -5.91 -43.68
N GLU A 127 -0.94 -5.49 -44.08
CA GLU A 127 -2.06 -6.40 -44.32
C GLU A 127 -1.56 -7.53 -45.22
N ALA A 128 -1.73 -8.77 -44.77
CA ALA A 128 -1.55 -9.92 -45.63
C ALA A 128 -2.63 -9.87 -46.73
N PRO A 129 -2.28 -9.99 -48.02
CA PRO A 129 -3.27 -10.12 -49.08
C PRO A 129 -4.01 -11.47 -48.96
N PRO A 130 -5.28 -11.55 -49.42
CA PRO A 130 -6.15 -12.70 -49.17
C PRO A 130 -5.67 -13.97 -49.92
N PRO A 131 -6.03 -15.16 -49.42
CA PRO A 131 -5.53 -16.42 -49.96
C PRO A 131 -6.16 -16.73 -51.32
N ALA A 132 -5.31 -17.01 -52.32
CA ALA A 132 -5.72 -17.58 -53.60
C ALA A 132 -5.94 -19.12 -53.47
N PRO A 133 -6.78 -19.73 -54.35
CA PRO A 133 -7.27 -21.09 -54.19
C PRO A 133 -6.20 -22.17 -54.42
N GLN A 134 -6.29 -23.26 -53.65
CA GLN A 134 -5.43 -24.44 -53.77
C GLN A 134 -5.67 -25.18 -55.09
N MET A 135 -4.60 -25.45 -55.84
CA MET A 135 -4.56 -26.48 -56.87
C MET A 135 -3.78 -27.71 -56.35
N PRO A 136 -4.17 -28.94 -56.71
CA PRO A 136 -3.54 -30.16 -56.24
C PRO A 136 -2.18 -30.41 -56.93
N PRO A 137 -1.20 -31.02 -56.23
CA PRO A 137 0.10 -31.31 -56.83
C PRO A 137 0.04 -32.52 -57.77
N PRO A 138 0.75 -32.49 -58.92
CA PRO A 138 0.96 -33.66 -59.76
C PRO A 138 2.07 -34.57 -59.23
N ALA A 139 1.94 -35.87 -59.54
CA ALA A 139 2.87 -36.93 -59.18
C ALA A 139 4.22 -36.79 -59.91
N VAL A 140 5.31 -37.13 -59.21
CA VAL A 140 6.65 -37.30 -59.79
C VAL A 140 7.14 -38.75 -59.56
N PRO A 141 7.77 -39.42 -60.54
CA PRO A 141 8.09 -40.85 -60.52
C PRO A 141 9.42 -41.17 -59.79
N PRO A 142 9.75 -42.47 -59.56
CA PRO A 142 10.84 -42.88 -58.70
C PRO A 142 12.20 -42.95 -59.43
N ALA A 143 13.28 -42.54 -58.77
CA ALA A 143 14.64 -42.71 -59.26
C ALA A 143 15.56 -43.32 -58.19
N GLN A 144 15.77 -44.63 -58.37
CA GLN A 144 16.96 -45.47 -58.20
C GLN A 144 18.06 -45.13 -57.18
N ALA A 145 18.46 -46.21 -56.49
CA ALA A 145 19.58 -46.35 -55.59
C ALA A 145 20.94 -46.11 -56.26
N ALA A 146 21.84 -45.45 -55.52
CA ALA A 146 23.29 -45.54 -55.71
C ALA A 146 23.95 -45.77 -54.34
N GLN A 147 24.92 -46.68 -54.33
CA GLN A 147 25.67 -47.16 -53.17
C GLN A 147 26.62 -46.09 -52.59
N PRO A 148 26.99 -46.16 -51.30
CA PRO A 148 27.96 -45.25 -50.70
C PRO A 148 29.40 -45.73 -50.95
N GLU A 149 30.24 -44.86 -51.51
CA GLU A 149 31.70 -45.00 -51.49
C GLU A 149 32.26 -44.66 -50.10
N ALA A 150 33.15 -45.53 -49.62
CA ALA A 150 33.84 -45.42 -48.35
C ALA A 150 34.90 -44.30 -48.36
N LYS A 151 34.93 -43.49 -47.29
CA LYS A 151 36.07 -42.62 -46.94
C LYS A 151 36.81 -43.20 -45.72
N PRO A 152 38.15 -43.05 -45.64
CA PRO A 152 38.96 -43.72 -44.65
C PRO A 152 38.80 -43.11 -43.25
N ILE A 153 38.77 -44.00 -42.26
CA ILE A 153 38.66 -43.71 -40.82
C ILE A 153 39.91 -42.91 -40.38
N SER A 154 39.71 -41.67 -39.94
CA SER A 154 40.75 -40.84 -39.33
C SER A 154 40.74 -41.00 -37.80
N ALA A 155 41.89 -40.77 -37.16
CA ALA A 155 42.18 -40.93 -35.73
C ALA A 155 41.18 -40.27 -34.73
N ARG A 156 40.17 -39.53 -35.20
CA ARG A 156 39.06 -39.01 -34.39
C ARG A 156 38.19 -40.10 -33.77
N ASP A 157 38.00 -41.24 -34.45
CA ASP A 157 37.08 -42.27 -33.95
C ASP A 157 37.65 -43.02 -32.73
N ARG A 158 38.99 -43.10 -32.60
CA ARG A 158 39.64 -43.66 -31.40
C ARG A 158 39.61 -42.72 -30.18
N LEU A 159 39.51 -41.42 -30.39
CA LEU A 159 39.40 -40.43 -29.30
C LEU A 159 37.97 -40.35 -28.72
N LEU A 160 36.96 -40.75 -29.50
CA LEU A 160 35.56 -40.82 -29.06
C LEU A 160 35.28 -42.07 -28.21
N GLU A 161 36.02 -43.16 -28.39
CA GLU A 161 35.90 -44.38 -27.56
C GLU A 161 36.51 -44.22 -26.15
N GLU A 162 37.56 -43.41 -25.97
CA GLU A 162 38.21 -43.19 -24.65
C GLU A 162 37.74 -41.93 -23.90
N ALA A 163 36.85 -41.14 -24.50
CA ALA A 163 36.27 -39.93 -23.91
C ALA A 163 35.68 -40.10 -22.49
N PRO A 164 34.93 -41.19 -22.16
CA PRO A 164 34.39 -41.34 -20.81
C PRO A 164 35.44 -41.63 -19.74
N ALA A 165 36.54 -42.33 -20.10
CA ALA A 165 37.62 -42.64 -19.16
C ALA A 165 38.45 -41.40 -18.83
N LEU A 166 38.72 -40.54 -19.82
CA LEU A 166 39.41 -39.26 -19.61
C LEU A 166 38.57 -38.27 -18.80
N ALA A 167 37.25 -38.24 -19.02
CA ALA A 167 36.34 -37.42 -18.22
C ALA A 167 36.32 -37.86 -16.75
N ALA A 168 36.29 -39.17 -16.48
CA ALA A 168 36.34 -39.71 -15.12
C ALA A 168 37.67 -39.40 -14.43
N ALA A 169 38.80 -39.53 -15.13
CA ALA A 169 40.12 -39.20 -14.60
C ALA A 169 40.26 -37.70 -14.27
N ALA A 170 39.73 -36.83 -15.13
CA ALA A 170 39.74 -35.38 -14.89
C ALA A 170 38.89 -34.99 -13.67
N LEU A 171 37.72 -35.61 -13.50
CA LEU A 171 36.86 -35.41 -12.32
C LEU A 171 37.56 -35.86 -11.04
N PHE A 172 38.25 -37.00 -11.06
CA PHE A 172 39.00 -37.50 -9.91
C PHE A 172 40.15 -36.55 -9.53
N ALA A 173 40.86 -36.00 -10.51
CA ALA A 173 41.92 -35.03 -10.27
C ALA A 173 41.40 -33.72 -9.66
N ILE A 174 40.23 -33.23 -10.11
CA ILE A 174 39.59 -32.03 -9.56
C ILE A 174 39.14 -32.26 -8.10
N VAL A 175 38.55 -33.43 -7.82
CA VAL A 175 38.13 -33.79 -6.46
C VAL A 175 39.33 -33.92 -5.52
N ALA A 176 40.41 -34.54 -5.98
CA ALA A 176 41.65 -34.66 -5.20
C ALA A 176 42.29 -33.27 -4.92
N LEU A 177 42.26 -32.35 -5.89
CA LEU A 177 42.73 -30.97 -5.71
C LEU A 177 41.88 -30.20 -4.71
N ALA A 178 40.56 -30.34 -4.76
CA ALA A 178 39.64 -29.70 -3.82
C ALA A 178 39.82 -30.23 -2.39
N LEU A 179 39.97 -31.54 -2.24
CA LEU A 179 40.27 -32.17 -0.94
C LEU A 179 41.63 -31.75 -0.40
N GLY A 180 42.66 -31.70 -1.25
CA GLY A 180 43.99 -31.20 -0.88
C GLY A 180 43.97 -29.73 -0.43
N ALA A 181 43.23 -28.88 -1.13
CA ALA A 181 43.06 -27.47 -0.77
C ALA A 181 42.32 -27.29 0.57
N LEU A 182 41.28 -28.10 0.83
CA LEU A 182 40.57 -28.09 2.10
C LEU A 182 41.44 -28.59 3.26
N LEU A 183 42.24 -29.64 3.05
CA LEU A 183 43.21 -30.12 4.04
C LEU A 183 44.32 -29.10 4.32
N TYR A 184 44.78 -28.38 3.30
CA TYR A 184 45.76 -27.31 3.45
C TYR A 184 45.19 -26.13 4.27
N LEU A 185 43.94 -25.74 4.03
CA LEU A 185 43.27 -24.68 4.79
C LEU A 185 42.94 -25.11 6.23
N ALA A 186 42.60 -26.39 6.44
CA ALA A 186 42.34 -26.94 7.77
C ALA A 186 43.62 -27.01 8.61
N THR A 187 44.75 -27.39 8.02
CA THR A 187 46.05 -27.46 8.73
C THR A 187 46.66 -26.09 8.99
N ARG A 188 46.30 -25.06 8.20
CA ARG A 188 46.69 -23.65 8.47
C ARG A 188 45.84 -22.92 9.51
N ARG A 189 44.71 -23.48 9.96
CA ARG A 189 43.84 -22.86 10.98
C ARG A 189 44.31 -23.06 12.43
N ALA A 190 45.45 -23.71 12.66
CA ALA A 190 46.01 -23.91 13.99
C ALA A 190 47.10 -22.86 14.30
N GLN A 191 46.68 -21.62 14.59
CA GLN A 191 47.37 -20.64 15.45
C GLN A 191 46.52 -19.36 15.48
N GLU A 192 45.54 -19.31 16.38
CA GLU A 192 44.95 -18.02 16.77
C GLU A 192 45.93 -17.32 17.73
N PRO A 193 46.23 -16.03 17.53
CA PRO A 193 46.94 -15.24 18.53
C PRO A 193 46.01 -15.04 19.72
N ALA A 194 46.49 -15.36 20.92
CA ALA A 194 45.83 -15.00 22.17
C ALA A 194 45.68 -13.48 22.21
N TRP A 195 44.44 -13.00 22.18
CA TRP A 195 44.14 -11.59 22.35
C TRP A 195 44.29 -11.25 23.84
N GLU A 196 45.38 -10.57 24.20
CA GLU A 196 45.46 -9.86 25.47
C GLU A 196 44.54 -8.64 25.39
N LEU A 197 43.56 -8.57 26.29
CA LEU A 197 42.75 -7.38 26.54
C LEU A 197 43.66 -6.26 27.03
N GLU A 198 43.96 -5.29 26.16
CA GLU A 198 44.46 -4.00 26.62
C GLU A 198 43.36 -3.32 27.47
N PRO A 199 43.67 -2.87 28.70
CA PRO A 199 42.71 -2.14 29.49
C PRO A 199 42.42 -0.79 28.83
N ALA A 200 41.13 -0.48 28.67
CA ALA A 200 40.67 0.78 28.10
C ALA A 200 41.34 1.98 28.79
N ALA A 201 41.96 2.85 27.98
CA ALA A 201 42.49 4.11 28.45
C ALA A 201 41.35 4.92 29.12
N PRO A 202 41.61 5.61 30.24
CA PRO A 202 40.60 6.44 30.89
C PRO A 202 40.13 7.55 29.93
N PRO A 203 38.86 7.97 30.01
CA PRO A 203 38.31 8.94 29.08
C PRO A 203 38.98 10.29 29.33
N ASP A 204 39.94 10.63 28.49
CA ASP A 204 40.38 12.00 28.34
C ASP A 204 39.21 12.83 27.85
N ALA A 205 39.09 14.00 28.47
CA ALA A 205 38.01 14.97 28.35
C ALA A 205 37.78 15.46 26.91
N ALA A 206 37.14 14.63 26.09
CA ALA A 206 36.53 15.05 24.85
C ALA A 206 35.16 15.66 25.19
N GLY A 207 35.17 16.98 25.38
CA GLY A 207 34.03 17.90 25.30
C GLY A 207 32.69 17.37 25.80
N ALA A 208 32.22 17.91 26.93
CA ALA A 208 30.81 17.94 27.28
C ALA A 208 30.00 18.62 26.15
N GLY A 209 29.63 17.84 25.14
CA GLY A 209 28.69 18.23 24.12
C GLY A 209 27.34 18.40 24.81
N ARG A 210 26.80 19.62 24.77
CA ARG A 210 25.40 19.88 25.10
C ARG A 210 24.51 18.81 24.45
N PRO A 211 23.42 18.37 25.10
CA PRO A 211 22.50 17.41 24.49
C PRO A 211 22.10 17.93 23.11
N ALA A 212 22.37 17.13 22.07
CA ALA A 212 22.13 17.49 20.69
C ALA A 212 20.65 17.84 20.52
N THR A 213 20.36 19.11 20.27
CA THR A 213 19.01 19.56 19.98
C THR A 213 18.50 18.87 18.72
N PHE A 214 17.24 18.44 18.73
CA PHE A 214 16.64 17.78 17.58
C PHE A 214 16.57 18.78 16.41
N SER A 215 17.34 18.53 15.35
CA SER A 215 17.49 19.51 14.26
C SER A 215 16.18 19.68 13.47
N GLU A 216 15.90 20.90 12.98
CA GLU A 216 14.69 21.16 12.16
C GLU A 216 14.62 20.29 10.91
N SER A 217 15.76 19.97 10.29
CA SER A 217 15.80 19.09 9.13
C SER A 217 15.39 17.65 9.47
N ARG A 218 15.76 17.17 10.66
CA ARG A 218 15.34 15.86 11.18
C ARG A 218 13.85 15.87 11.56
N ARG A 219 13.36 16.98 12.12
CA ARG A 219 11.92 17.20 12.37
C ARG A 219 11.07 17.15 11.12
N ARG A 220 11.44 17.87 10.06
CA ARG A 220 10.70 17.81 8.79
C ARG A 220 10.71 16.43 8.16
N LYS A 221 11.81 15.69 8.29
CA LYS A 221 11.90 14.28 7.82
C LYS A 221 10.98 13.36 8.63
N LEU A 222 10.96 13.51 9.95
CA LEU A 222 10.09 12.74 10.84
C LEU A 222 8.61 13.05 10.57
N GLU A 223 8.26 14.33 10.43
CA GLU A 223 6.91 14.77 10.09
C GLU A 223 6.45 14.18 8.74
N LYS A 224 7.28 14.27 7.71
CA LYS A 224 7.02 13.64 6.41
C LYS A 224 6.82 12.12 6.53
N ALA A 225 7.72 11.45 7.25
CA ALA A 225 7.62 10.01 7.48
C ALA A 225 6.32 9.60 8.20
N LEU A 226 5.89 10.37 9.20
CA LEU A 226 4.64 10.13 9.95
C LEU A 226 3.39 10.46 9.12
N ALA A 227 3.48 11.44 8.22
CA ALA A 227 2.42 11.78 7.28
C ALA A 227 2.24 10.70 6.18
N ASP A 228 3.36 10.18 5.67
CA ASP A 228 3.39 9.13 4.65
C ASP A 228 2.93 7.77 5.25
N GLU A 229 3.34 7.45 6.49
CA GLU A 229 3.05 6.17 7.16
C GLU A 229 1.98 6.28 8.26
N ARG A 230 0.78 6.75 7.88
CA ARG A 230 -0.34 6.99 8.82
C ARG A 230 -0.65 5.81 9.75
N ALA A 231 -0.63 4.59 9.21
CA ALA A 231 -0.94 3.39 9.99
C ALA A 231 0.10 3.11 11.08
N VAL A 232 1.40 3.37 10.82
CA VAL A 232 2.47 3.17 11.81
C VAL A 232 2.44 4.30 12.85
N ARG A 233 2.18 5.54 12.41
CA ARG A 233 1.94 6.66 13.33
C ARG A 233 0.80 6.34 14.30
N ASN A 234 -0.34 5.89 13.77
CA ASN A 234 -1.51 5.57 14.58
C ASN A 234 -1.24 4.41 15.55
N SER A 235 -0.49 3.38 15.15
CA SER A 235 -0.14 2.28 16.06
C SER A 235 0.76 2.74 17.19
N VAL A 236 1.80 3.53 16.91
CA VAL A 236 2.74 4.06 17.92
C VAL A 236 2.00 4.95 18.92
N VAL A 237 1.14 5.85 18.44
CA VAL A 237 0.37 6.75 19.31
C VAL A 237 -0.68 5.97 20.11
N ARG A 238 -1.40 5.03 19.48
CA ARG A 238 -2.38 4.17 20.16
C ARG A 238 -1.70 3.36 21.26
N GLU A 239 -0.54 2.76 21.01
CA GLU A 239 0.22 1.98 21.99
C GLU A 239 0.69 2.83 23.18
N ALA A 240 1.13 4.07 22.93
CA ALA A 240 1.47 5.00 24.02
C ALA A 240 0.24 5.37 24.86
N LEU A 241 -0.91 5.61 24.22
CA LEU A 241 -2.17 5.93 24.92
C LEU A 241 -2.72 4.75 25.72
N THR A 242 -2.63 3.52 25.20
CA THR A 242 -3.06 2.32 25.94
C THR A 242 -2.17 2.03 27.13
N ARG A 243 -0.89 2.43 27.09
CA ARG A 243 0.03 2.40 28.24
C ARG A 243 -0.18 3.55 29.23
N GLY A 244 -1.09 4.47 28.96
CA GLY A 244 -1.38 5.62 29.84
C GLY A 244 -0.37 6.76 29.74
N GLU A 245 0.46 6.80 28.69
CA GLU A 245 1.53 7.79 28.51
C GLU A 245 1.02 9.12 27.93
N ILE A 246 -0.01 9.69 28.57
CA ILE A 246 -0.74 10.89 28.08
C ILE A 246 0.19 12.11 27.96
N ASP A 247 1.07 12.32 28.93
CA ASP A 247 2.00 13.45 28.94
C ASP A 247 3.02 13.38 27.79
N LEU A 248 3.45 12.17 27.45
CA LEU A 248 4.41 11.95 26.36
C LEU A 248 3.77 12.24 25.01
N VAL A 249 2.55 11.73 24.77
CA VAL A 249 1.80 12.02 23.54
C VAL A 249 1.46 13.51 23.45
N ALA A 250 1.13 14.17 24.57
CA ALA A 250 0.91 15.61 24.61
C ALA A 250 2.17 16.42 24.21
N ARG A 251 3.37 15.97 24.59
CA ARG A 251 4.64 16.57 24.12
C ARG A 251 4.83 16.39 22.62
N TRP A 252 4.56 15.19 22.10
CA TRP A 252 4.63 14.95 20.65
C TRP A 252 3.67 15.85 19.87
N VAL A 253 2.43 16.01 20.36
CA VAL A 253 1.42 16.89 19.74
C VAL A 253 1.81 18.36 19.85
N ARG A 254 2.43 18.78 20.97
CA ARG A 254 2.94 20.15 21.11
C ARG A 254 4.09 20.46 20.14
N GLU A 255 4.94 19.47 19.88
CA GLU A 255 6.09 19.62 18.98
C GLU A 255 5.75 19.42 17.50
N LEU A 256 4.85 18.50 17.14
CA LEU A 256 4.55 18.18 15.73
C LEU A 256 3.17 18.66 15.27
N GLY A 257 2.27 18.95 16.19
CA GLY A 257 0.90 19.39 15.92
C GLY A 257 -0.15 18.28 16.07
N GLU A 258 -1.41 18.68 15.93
CA GLU A 258 -2.58 17.82 16.15
C GLU A 258 -2.75 16.71 15.10
N PHE A 259 -2.01 16.76 13.98
CA PHE A 259 -2.08 15.75 12.93
C PHE A 259 -1.78 14.32 13.42
N LEU A 260 -1.04 14.19 14.53
CA LEU A 260 -0.78 12.90 15.18
C LEU A 260 -2.05 12.22 15.71
N LEU A 261 -3.12 12.99 15.99
CA LEU A 261 -4.38 12.52 16.56
C LEU A 261 -5.53 12.44 15.55
N GLN A 262 -5.34 12.98 14.33
CA GLN A 262 -6.40 13.23 13.34
C GLN A 262 -7.24 11.98 13.02
N ASP A 263 -6.62 10.79 13.02
CA ASP A 263 -7.29 9.52 12.69
C ASP A 263 -7.72 8.71 13.93
N LEU A 264 -7.28 9.09 15.13
CA LEU A 264 -7.52 8.37 16.40
C LEU A 264 -8.76 8.85 17.14
N GLY A 265 -9.30 10.03 16.79
CA GLY A 265 -10.49 10.60 17.44
C GLY A 265 -11.78 9.79 17.25
N SER A 266 -11.82 8.88 16.27
CA SER A 266 -12.96 7.99 16.02
C SER A 266 -12.88 6.65 16.77
N ASP A 267 -11.76 6.38 17.44
CA ASP A 267 -11.50 5.13 18.15
C ASP A 267 -12.06 5.18 19.58
N GLY A 268 -13.22 4.54 19.78
CA GLY A 268 -13.93 4.54 21.06
C GLY A 268 -13.14 3.93 22.23
N ALA A 269 -12.13 3.08 21.96
CA ALA A 269 -11.32 2.46 23.01
C ALA A 269 -10.32 3.44 23.66
N ILE A 270 -9.85 4.42 22.89
CA ILE A 270 -8.87 5.42 23.35
C ILE A 270 -9.45 6.85 23.39
N ALA A 271 -10.73 7.03 23.09
CA ALA A 271 -11.38 8.35 23.05
C ALA A 271 -11.17 9.18 24.33
N GLN A 272 -11.24 8.56 25.51
CA GLN A 272 -10.98 9.23 26.78
C GLN A 272 -9.51 9.66 26.91
N ALA A 273 -8.56 8.83 26.46
CA ALA A 273 -7.13 9.14 26.49
C ALA A 273 -6.78 10.25 25.48
N VAL A 274 -7.39 10.25 24.29
CA VAL A 274 -7.22 11.33 23.29
C VAL A 274 -7.76 12.66 23.82
N SER A 275 -8.93 12.67 24.47
CA SER A 275 -9.47 13.86 25.14
C SER A 275 -8.58 14.36 26.27
N ALA A 276 -8.00 13.44 27.06
CA ALA A 276 -7.04 13.77 28.10
C ALA A 276 -5.75 14.37 27.53
N VAL A 277 -5.24 13.87 26.40
CA VAL A 277 -4.10 14.48 25.69
C VAL A 277 -4.43 15.91 25.29
N ALA A 278 -5.58 16.16 24.65
CA ALA A 278 -5.98 17.50 24.22
C ALA A 278 -6.01 18.52 25.38
N ALA A 279 -6.49 18.10 26.56
CA ALA A 279 -6.47 18.93 27.77
C ALA A 279 -5.06 19.18 28.34
N GLN A 280 -4.11 18.31 28.01
CA GLN A 280 -2.76 18.28 28.56
C GLN A 280 -1.72 18.97 27.64
N VAL A 281 -1.96 19.07 26.33
CA VAL A 281 -1.04 19.73 25.35
C VAL A 281 -0.63 21.13 25.79
N GLY A 282 -1.57 21.93 26.30
CA GLY A 282 -1.28 23.30 26.77
C GLY A 282 -0.44 23.37 28.05
N ARG A 283 -0.46 22.31 28.87
CA ARG A 283 0.17 22.27 30.21
C ARG A 283 1.59 21.71 30.21
N VAL A 284 1.94 20.88 29.23
CA VAL A 284 3.25 20.22 29.20
C VAL A 284 4.29 21.08 28.50
N ALA A 285 5.47 21.25 29.09
CA ALA A 285 6.56 22.03 28.51
C ALA A 285 7.04 21.43 27.17
N PRO A 286 7.49 22.27 26.21
CA PRO A 286 8.12 21.80 24.99
C PRO A 286 9.40 21.03 25.34
N ASP A 287 9.57 19.86 24.74
CA ASP A 287 10.69 18.97 25.00
C ASP A 287 11.15 18.32 23.69
N PRO A 288 12.24 18.82 23.07
CA PRO A 288 12.72 18.28 21.81
C PRO A 288 13.27 16.86 21.94
N SER A 289 13.57 16.37 23.16
CA SER A 289 13.99 14.98 23.37
C SER A 289 12.84 13.99 23.13
N ALA A 290 11.59 14.42 23.33
CA ALA A 290 10.40 13.62 23.05
C ALA A 290 10.31 13.22 21.56
N LEU A 291 10.84 14.03 20.65
CA LEU A 291 10.91 13.70 19.21
C LEU A 291 11.90 12.57 18.91
N THR A 292 12.97 12.46 19.70
CA THR A 292 13.93 11.36 19.57
C THR A 292 13.30 10.05 20.01
N GLU A 293 12.49 10.09 21.08
CA GLU A 293 11.72 8.94 21.52
C GLU A 293 10.66 8.52 20.49
N LEU A 294 9.93 9.48 19.92
CA LEU A 294 8.95 9.22 18.86
C LEU A 294 9.60 8.56 17.64
N GLU A 295 10.75 9.07 17.20
CA GLU A 295 11.50 8.48 16.08
C GLU A 295 11.97 7.05 16.42
N GLY A 296 12.46 6.82 17.64
CA GLY A 296 12.83 5.47 18.10
C GLY A 296 11.67 4.50 18.09
N ARG A 297 10.49 4.91 18.59
CA ARG A 297 9.27 4.09 18.56
C ARG A 297 8.74 3.87 17.16
N LEU A 298 8.87 4.87 16.28
CA LEU A 298 8.53 4.73 14.86
C LEU A 298 9.41 3.68 14.18
N ILE A 299 10.73 3.71 14.42
CA ILE A 299 11.67 2.70 13.90
C ILE A 299 11.34 1.32 14.49
N GLY A 300 11.10 1.23 15.79
CA GLY A 300 10.69 -0.01 16.45
C GLY A 300 9.40 -0.59 15.88
N ALA A 301 8.38 0.24 15.67
CA ALA A 301 7.11 -0.18 15.07
C ALA A 301 7.26 -0.62 13.62
N ARG A 302 8.14 0.02 12.83
CA ARG A 302 8.47 -0.44 11.47
C ARG A 302 9.14 -1.82 11.47
N LEU A 303 10.08 -2.04 12.38
CA LEU A 303 10.79 -3.31 12.51
C LEU A 303 9.86 -4.44 13.01
N ALA A 304 9.00 -4.15 13.99
CA ALA A 304 7.99 -5.10 14.46
C ALA A 304 6.98 -5.44 13.37
N ARG A 305 6.53 -4.45 12.60
CA ARG A 305 5.57 -4.67 11.51
C ARG A 305 6.18 -5.40 10.31
N ALA A 306 7.48 -5.20 10.06
CA ALA A 306 8.22 -5.98 9.07
C ALA A 306 8.30 -7.49 9.44
N ALA A 307 8.10 -7.84 10.72
CA ALA A 307 8.01 -9.23 11.19
C ALA A 307 6.57 -9.81 11.09
N GLU A 308 5.52 -8.97 10.97
CA GLU A 308 4.09 -9.36 10.99
C GLU A 308 3.33 -8.88 9.73
N ASN A 309 3.86 -9.15 8.54
CA ASN A 309 3.43 -8.54 7.27
C ASN A 309 1.98 -8.83 6.79
N ALA A 310 1.19 -9.67 7.47
CA ALA A 310 -0.18 -10.02 7.04
C ALA A 310 -1.24 -9.01 7.51
N ASP A 311 -1.25 -8.63 8.79
CA ASP A 311 -2.22 -7.66 9.32
C ASP A 311 -1.96 -6.25 8.78
N GLY A 312 -0.68 -5.92 8.59
CA GLY A 312 -0.27 -4.65 7.99
C GLY A 312 -0.80 -4.45 6.56
N ALA A 313 -0.96 -5.54 5.80
CA ALA A 313 -1.46 -5.52 4.43
C ALA A 313 -2.91 -5.02 4.35
N PHE A 314 -3.72 -5.28 5.38
CA PHE A 314 -5.14 -4.94 5.43
C PHE A 314 -5.45 -3.65 6.20
N ALA A 315 -4.44 -2.91 6.67
CA ALA A 315 -4.65 -1.65 7.40
C ALA A 315 -5.41 -0.58 6.60
N PHE A 316 -5.38 -0.62 5.27
CA PHE A 316 -6.16 0.28 4.41
C PHE A 316 -7.68 0.09 4.54
N LEU A 317 -8.14 -0.98 5.20
CA LEU A 317 -9.56 -1.19 5.50
C LEU A 317 -10.07 -0.27 6.62
N GLU A 318 -9.18 0.36 7.38
CA GLU A 318 -9.54 1.45 8.28
C GLU A 318 -10.09 2.62 7.44
N GLY A 319 -11.37 2.97 7.63
CA GLY A 319 -12.06 4.00 6.84
C GLY A 319 -12.90 3.50 5.66
N VAL A 320 -12.78 2.23 5.26
CA VAL A 320 -13.65 1.67 4.20
C VAL A 320 -15.09 1.52 4.71
N ARG A 321 -16.08 1.84 3.86
CA ARG A 321 -17.51 1.67 4.16
C ARG A 321 -17.93 0.19 4.06
N PRO A 322 -18.78 -0.32 4.96
CA PRO A 322 -19.25 -1.71 4.94
C PRO A 322 -19.86 -2.15 3.60
N ASP A 323 -20.72 -1.32 2.99
CA ASP A 323 -21.39 -1.65 1.72
C ASP A 323 -20.39 -1.79 0.56
N ALA A 324 -19.38 -0.91 0.51
CA ALA A 324 -18.36 -0.92 -0.53
C ALA A 324 -17.43 -2.13 -0.37
N PHE A 325 -17.10 -2.49 0.88
CA PHE A 325 -16.34 -3.68 1.17
C PHE A 325 -17.10 -4.95 0.79
N ALA A 326 -18.37 -5.06 1.18
CA ALA A 326 -19.20 -6.21 0.86
C ALA A 326 -19.42 -6.38 -0.66
N ALA A 327 -19.62 -5.28 -1.39
CA ALA A 327 -19.69 -5.29 -2.84
C ALA A 327 -18.38 -5.76 -3.50
N ALA A 328 -17.23 -5.33 -2.97
CA ALA A 328 -15.92 -5.76 -3.48
C ALA A 328 -15.66 -7.26 -3.23
N CYS A 329 -16.25 -7.84 -2.18
CA CYS A 329 -16.06 -9.25 -1.84
C CYS A 329 -16.75 -10.25 -2.79
N ARG A 330 -17.82 -9.86 -3.49
CA ARG A 330 -18.70 -10.80 -4.24
C ARG A 330 -18.00 -11.56 -5.38
N ASP A 331 -16.97 -10.96 -5.95
CA ASP A 331 -16.30 -11.45 -7.15
C ASP A 331 -14.81 -11.70 -6.91
N LEU A 332 -14.38 -11.77 -5.64
CA LEU A 332 -13.02 -12.17 -5.30
C LEU A 332 -12.83 -13.65 -5.59
N SER A 333 -11.58 -14.03 -5.88
CA SER A 333 -11.24 -15.46 -5.90
C SER A 333 -11.55 -16.10 -4.54
N PRO A 334 -11.96 -17.39 -4.47
CA PRO A 334 -12.42 -18.01 -3.22
C PRO A 334 -11.41 -17.95 -2.07
N GLY A 335 -10.11 -18.02 -2.40
CA GLY A 335 -9.09 -17.89 -1.36
C GLY A 335 -8.70 -16.43 -1.06
N ALA A 336 -8.81 -15.48 -2.01
CA ALA A 336 -8.69 -14.07 -1.67
C ALA A 336 -9.83 -13.64 -0.73
N LEU A 337 -11.06 -14.12 -0.98
CA LEU A 337 -12.20 -13.93 -0.10
C LEU A 337 -11.93 -14.50 1.31
N ASP A 338 -11.34 -15.70 1.41
CA ASP A 338 -10.95 -16.31 2.68
C ASP A 338 -9.99 -15.43 3.50
N ALA A 339 -8.91 -14.97 2.88
CA ALA A 339 -7.95 -14.09 3.52
C ALA A 339 -8.57 -12.73 3.88
N VAL A 340 -9.28 -12.10 2.95
CA VAL A 340 -9.93 -10.80 3.13
C VAL A 340 -10.93 -10.82 4.30
N VAL A 341 -11.81 -11.80 4.37
CA VAL A 341 -12.83 -11.89 5.43
C VAL A 341 -12.17 -12.15 6.79
N ARG A 342 -11.10 -12.95 6.83
CA ARG A 342 -10.36 -13.25 8.06
C ARG A 342 -9.65 -12.03 8.64
N PHE A 343 -8.97 -11.26 7.80
CA PHE A 343 -8.22 -10.07 8.22
C PHE A 343 -9.07 -8.79 8.28
N ALA A 344 -10.30 -8.81 7.79
CA ALA A 344 -11.19 -7.65 7.85
C ALA A 344 -11.61 -7.32 9.30
N PRO A 345 -11.73 -6.02 9.65
CA PRO A 345 -12.36 -5.56 10.89
C PRO A 345 -13.76 -6.14 11.09
N SER A 346 -14.17 -6.38 12.34
CA SER A 346 -15.44 -7.03 12.70
C SER A 346 -16.66 -6.46 11.99
N ARG A 347 -16.76 -5.12 11.89
CA ARG A 347 -17.84 -4.42 11.19
C ARG A 347 -17.91 -4.75 9.69
N LEU A 348 -16.77 -4.84 9.03
CA LEU A 348 -16.67 -5.11 7.59
C LEU A 348 -16.88 -6.60 7.30
N ARG A 349 -16.33 -7.44 8.18
CA ARG A 349 -16.52 -8.90 8.15
C ARG A 349 -18.00 -9.25 8.27
N ALA A 350 -18.73 -8.64 9.20
CA ALA A 350 -20.17 -8.88 9.36
C ALA A 350 -20.96 -8.51 8.10
N ALA A 351 -20.68 -7.34 7.50
CA ALA A 351 -21.34 -6.89 6.28
C ALA A 351 -21.05 -7.80 5.08
N ALA A 352 -19.79 -8.23 4.89
CA ALA A 352 -19.45 -9.18 3.84
C ALA A 352 -20.15 -10.53 4.05
N LEU A 353 -20.14 -11.07 5.28
CA LEU A 353 -20.80 -12.34 5.59
C LEU A 353 -22.32 -12.30 5.37
N GLN A 354 -22.99 -11.15 5.56
CA GLN A 354 -24.42 -11.01 5.30
C GLN A 354 -24.77 -11.17 3.82
N GLU A 355 -23.93 -10.63 2.93
CA GLU A 355 -24.12 -10.67 1.48
C GLU A 355 -23.72 -12.00 0.83
N LEU A 356 -22.89 -12.81 1.51
CA LEU A 356 -22.49 -14.14 1.02
C LEU A 356 -23.62 -15.16 1.14
N SER A 357 -23.65 -16.11 0.19
CA SER A 357 -24.60 -17.22 0.24
C SER A 357 -24.34 -18.14 1.44
N THR A 358 -25.35 -18.90 1.85
CA THR A 358 -25.21 -19.92 2.91
C THR A 358 -24.15 -20.97 2.57
N GLU A 359 -23.98 -21.30 1.30
CA GLU A 359 -22.97 -22.24 0.81
C GLU A 359 -21.55 -21.65 0.94
N GLN A 360 -21.35 -20.41 0.47
CA GLN A 360 -20.06 -19.71 0.58
C GLN A 360 -19.62 -19.52 2.04
N ARG A 361 -20.57 -19.18 2.93
CA ARG A 361 -20.29 -19.08 4.38
C ARG A 361 -19.84 -20.41 4.97
N ARG A 362 -20.45 -21.53 4.55
CA ARG A 362 -20.08 -22.87 5.01
C ARG A 362 -18.70 -23.26 4.50
N GLU A 363 -18.38 -22.96 3.24
CA GLU A 363 -17.06 -23.22 2.68
C GLU A 363 -15.96 -22.42 3.38
N LEU A 364 -16.19 -21.15 3.68
CA LEU A 364 -15.27 -20.32 4.47
C LEU A 364 -15.04 -20.90 5.87
N ALA A 365 -16.10 -21.31 6.56
CA ALA A 365 -15.97 -21.93 7.88
C ALA A 365 -15.14 -23.24 7.84
N LEU A 366 -15.34 -24.06 6.80
CA LEU A 366 -14.55 -25.28 6.59
C LEU A 366 -13.10 -24.96 6.20
N ALA A 367 -12.87 -23.91 5.41
CA ALA A 367 -11.53 -23.44 5.07
C ALA A 367 -10.77 -22.99 6.32
N TRP A 368 -11.44 -22.27 7.23
CA TRP A 368 -10.85 -21.80 8.48
C TRP A 368 -10.47 -22.94 9.43
N ALA A 369 -11.32 -23.95 9.53
CA ALA A 369 -11.04 -25.14 10.32
C ALA A 369 -9.86 -25.97 9.76
N ARG A 370 -9.72 -26.03 8.42
CA ARG A 370 -8.66 -26.79 7.75
C ARG A 370 -7.31 -26.07 7.75
N ARG A 371 -7.33 -24.74 7.67
CA ARG A 371 -6.14 -23.89 7.61
C ARG A 371 -6.31 -22.71 8.57
N PRO A 372 -5.83 -22.83 9.83
CA PRO A 372 -5.96 -21.77 10.82
C PRO A 372 -5.05 -20.58 10.53
N GLU A 373 -3.97 -20.77 9.78
CA GLU A 373 -3.01 -19.71 9.43
C GLU A 373 -3.04 -19.42 7.93
N VAL A 374 -2.91 -18.15 7.57
CA VAL A 374 -2.81 -17.68 6.18
C VAL A 374 -1.38 -17.21 5.93
N PRO A 375 -0.66 -17.76 4.93
CA PRO A 375 0.68 -17.31 4.59
C PRO A 375 0.71 -15.81 4.25
N ALA A 376 1.73 -15.08 4.72
CA ALA A 376 1.83 -13.63 4.52
C ALA A 376 1.84 -13.22 3.03
N SER A 377 2.51 -13.99 2.16
CA SER A 377 2.49 -13.75 0.71
C SER A 377 1.09 -13.85 0.11
N TYR A 378 0.26 -14.74 0.65
CA TYR A 378 -1.11 -14.93 0.22
C TYR A 378 -2.02 -13.80 0.73
N ALA A 379 -1.83 -13.40 1.98
CA ALA A 379 -2.52 -12.25 2.58
C ALA A 379 -2.22 -10.94 1.82
N LEU A 380 -0.96 -10.72 1.42
CA LEU A 380 -0.54 -9.57 0.61
C LEU A 380 -1.19 -9.57 -0.77
N ALA A 381 -1.16 -10.71 -1.48
CA ALA A 381 -1.79 -10.83 -2.80
C ALA A 381 -3.31 -10.58 -2.73
N ALA A 382 -3.98 -11.11 -1.70
CA ALA A 382 -5.40 -10.88 -1.47
C ALA A 382 -5.71 -9.40 -1.10
N ALA A 383 -4.81 -8.75 -0.34
CA ALA A 383 -4.92 -7.33 -0.03
C ALA A 383 -4.78 -6.46 -1.27
N ASP A 384 -3.83 -6.75 -2.17
CA ASP A 384 -3.63 -6.01 -3.42
C ASP A 384 -4.80 -6.20 -4.39
N GLU A 385 -5.31 -7.43 -4.55
CA GLU A 385 -6.52 -7.70 -5.35
C GLU A 385 -7.73 -6.89 -4.83
N LEU A 386 -7.88 -6.80 -3.50
CA LEU A 386 -8.95 -6.02 -2.89
C LEU A 386 -8.75 -4.50 -3.07
N ARG A 387 -7.51 -3.99 -2.94
CA ARG A 387 -7.22 -2.56 -3.17
C ARG A 387 -7.54 -2.16 -4.59
N GLU A 388 -7.04 -2.90 -5.57
CA GLU A 388 -7.28 -2.62 -6.99
C GLU A 388 -8.78 -2.60 -7.30
N ARG A 389 -9.54 -3.49 -6.64
CA ARG A 389 -10.99 -3.55 -6.80
C ARG A 389 -11.72 -2.39 -6.13
N LEU A 390 -11.32 -2.03 -4.92
CA LEU A 390 -11.87 -0.85 -4.22
C LEU A 390 -11.50 0.46 -4.94
N GLU A 391 -10.34 0.53 -5.58
CA GLU A 391 -9.93 1.64 -6.44
C GLU A 391 -10.73 1.66 -7.73
N ARG A 392 -10.92 0.53 -8.42
CA ARG A 392 -11.81 0.44 -9.60
C ARG A 392 -13.25 0.83 -9.26
N MET A 393 -13.74 0.44 -8.09
CA MET A 393 -15.06 0.83 -7.60
C MET A 393 -15.10 2.28 -7.07
N GLY A 394 -13.98 2.80 -6.58
CA GLY A 394 -13.82 4.12 -6.00
C GLY A 394 -13.49 5.22 -7.01
N GLY A 395 -12.89 4.88 -8.15
CA GLY A 395 -12.40 5.81 -9.18
C GLY A 395 -13.42 6.18 -10.26
N GLY A 396 -14.60 5.56 -10.30
CA GLY A 396 -15.66 5.93 -11.24
C GLY A 396 -16.75 6.78 -10.60
N PRO A 397 -17.72 6.19 -9.89
CA PRO A 397 -18.92 6.90 -9.42
C PRO A 397 -18.63 7.99 -8.38
N ARG A 398 -17.62 7.82 -7.52
CA ARG A 398 -17.35 8.76 -6.41
C ARG A 398 -16.64 10.04 -6.82
N GLN A 399 -15.71 9.97 -7.78
CA GLN A 399 -15.08 11.19 -8.30
C GLN A 399 -16.09 12.01 -9.09
N ALA A 400 -16.97 11.34 -9.85
CA ALA A 400 -18.11 11.97 -10.50
C ALA A 400 -19.12 12.54 -9.49
N GLU A 401 -19.47 11.83 -8.41
CA GLU A 401 -20.37 12.31 -7.37
C GLU A 401 -19.79 13.48 -6.56
N SER A 402 -18.49 13.45 -6.27
CA SER A 402 -17.78 14.56 -5.62
C SER A 402 -17.73 15.77 -6.55
N ALA A 403 -17.31 15.59 -7.80
CA ALA A 403 -17.30 16.67 -8.80
C ALA A 403 -18.69 17.23 -9.07
N MET A 404 -19.73 16.38 -9.04
CA MET A 404 -21.13 16.81 -9.17
C MET A 404 -21.60 17.61 -7.95
N SER A 405 -21.19 17.20 -6.75
CA SER A 405 -21.50 17.95 -5.52
C SER A 405 -20.78 19.30 -5.54
N ASP A 406 -19.51 19.34 -5.92
CA ASP A 406 -18.73 20.57 -6.06
C ASP A 406 -19.32 21.50 -7.12
N LEU A 407 -19.83 20.94 -8.24
CA LEU A 407 -20.50 21.71 -9.28
C LEU A 407 -21.86 22.25 -8.80
N LEU A 408 -22.66 21.45 -8.09
CA LEU A 408 -23.89 21.93 -7.44
C LEU A 408 -23.57 23.05 -6.43
N ASP A 409 -22.49 22.90 -5.68
CA ASP A 409 -22.06 23.89 -4.69
C ASP A 409 -21.56 25.20 -5.33
N SER A 410 -21.14 25.19 -6.60
CA SER A 410 -20.80 26.42 -7.32
C SER A 410 -22.01 27.19 -7.87
N LEU A 411 -23.18 26.56 -7.90
CA LEU A 411 -24.40 27.11 -8.50
C LEU A 411 -25.27 27.84 -7.46
N GLY A 412 -26.07 28.78 -7.96
CA GLY A 412 -27.16 29.40 -7.20
C GLY A 412 -28.30 28.43 -6.93
N ARG A 413 -29.15 28.72 -5.94
CA ARG A 413 -30.24 27.82 -5.49
C ARG A 413 -31.14 27.34 -6.65
N ASP A 414 -31.58 28.26 -7.49
CA ASP A 414 -32.53 27.94 -8.57
C ASP A 414 -31.85 27.09 -9.66
N GLU A 415 -30.56 27.31 -9.91
CA GLU A 415 -29.75 26.52 -10.84
C GLU A 415 -29.44 25.11 -10.30
N GLN A 416 -29.23 24.97 -8.98
CA GLN A 416 -29.07 23.66 -8.33
C GLN A 416 -30.28 22.76 -8.55
N ASP A 417 -31.49 23.31 -8.39
CA ASP A 417 -32.73 22.56 -8.55
C ASP A 417 -32.96 22.16 -10.01
N VAL A 418 -32.71 23.09 -10.95
CA VAL A 418 -32.81 22.80 -12.39
C VAL A 418 -31.81 21.74 -12.81
N LEU A 419 -30.55 21.84 -12.37
CA LEU A 419 -29.52 20.85 -12.68
C LEU A 419 -29.87 19.49 -12.08
N LEU A 420 -30.29 19.45 -10.82
CA LEU A 420 -30.61 18.19 -10.17
C LEU A 420 -31.83 17.51 -10.81
N GLU A 421 -32.82 18.29 -11.25
CA GLU A 421 -33.97 17.75 -11.99
C GLU A 421 -33.57 17.24 -13.38
N ARG A 422 -32.65 17.92 -14.09
CA ARG A 422 -32.07 17.41 -15.34
C ARG A 422 -31.29 16.11 -15.11
N LEU A 423 -30.43 16.06 -14.09
CA LEU A 423 -29.67 14.85 -13.72
C LEU A 423 -30.58 13.67 -13.39
N ARG A 424 -31.76 13.90 -12.81
CA ARG A 424 -32.74 12.84 -12.55
C ARG A 424 -33.43 12.33 -13.82
N ARG A 425 -33.61 13.19 -14.82
CA ARG A 425 -34.28 12.85 -16.09
C ARG A 425 -33.33 12.19 -17.09
N GLU A 426 -32.10 12.70 -17.16
CA GLU A 426 -31.12 12.35 -18.20
C GLU A 426 -29.95 11.50 -17.67
N GLY A 427 -29.67 11.57 -16.37
CA GLY A 427 -28.52 10.89 -15.74
C GLY A 427 -28.86 9.59 -15.00
N ASP A 428 -27.85 8.99 -14.37
CA ASP A 428 -28.04 7.85 -13.47
C ASP A 428 -28.84 8.30 -12.24
N GLY A 429 -30.12 7.93 -12.22
CA GLY A 429 -31.05 8.29 -11.16
C GLY A 429 -30.62 7.81 -9.76
N ARG A 430 -29.62 6.91 -9.64
CA ARG A 430 -29.08 6.49 -8.34
C ARG A 430 -28.25 7.59 -7.67
N SER A 431 -27.30 8.20 -8.38
CA SER A 431 -26.44 9.26 -7.83
C SER A 431 -27.22 10.54 -7.56
N ALA A 432 -28.19 10.88 -8.43
CA ALA A 432 -29.06 12.05 -8.25
C ALA A 432 -30.06 11.92 -7.08
N ARG A 433 -30.33 10.69 -6.58
CA ARG A 433 -31.20 10.46 -5.40
C ARG A 433 -30.50 10.76 -4.08
N ALA A 434 -29.16 10.74 -4.04
CA ALA A 434 -28.37 10.99 -2.85
C ALA A 434 -28.05 12.48 -2.62
N LEU A 435 -28.29 13.33 -3.62
CA LEU A 435 -28.01 14.76 -3.59
C LEU A 435 -29.19 15.54 -3.00
N VAL A 436 -28.87 16.53 -2.17
CA VAL A 436 -29.83 17.40 -1.48
C VAL A 436 -29.44 18.84 -1.77
N THR A 437 -30.40 19.65 -2.22
CA THR A 437 -30.20 21.06 -2.56
C THR A 437 -30.56 21.98 -1.40
N GLU A 438 -30.16 23.24 -1.52
CA GLU A 438 -30.50 24.28 -0.54
C GLU A 438 -32.01 24.50 -0.41
N SER A 439 -32.77 24.40 -1.50
CA SER A 439 -34.23 24.54 -1.48
C SER A 439 -34.93 23.48 -0.61
N ALA A 440 -34.32 22.32 -0.43
CA ALA A 440 -34.85 21.27 0.43
C ALA A 440 -35.04 21.77 1.87
N LEU A 441 -34.15 22.64 2.37
CA LEU A 441 -34.26 23.26 3.72
C LEU A 441 -35.59 23.97 3.94
N GLY A 442 -36.22 24.49 2.89
CA GLY A 442 -37.54 25.13 2.94
C GLY A 442 -38.68 24.18 3.29
N GLY A 443 -38.53 22.88 3.00
CA GLY A 443 -39.54 21.86 3.22
C GLY A 443 -39.23 20.85 4.33
N VAL A 444 -38.01 20.85 4.89
CA VAL A 444 -37.61 19.92 5.96
C VAL A 444 -38.54 20.06 7.18
N PRO A 445 -38.99 18.94 7.78
CA PRO A 445 -39.67 18.92 9.07
C PRO A 445 -38.83 19.56 10.19
N ALA A 446 -39.47 20.28 11.11
CA ALA A 446 -38.76 21.06 12.12
C ALA A 446 -37.89 20.19 13.05
N ASP A 447 -38.32 18.97 13.36
CA ASP A 447 -37.61 18.01 14.20
C ASP A 447 -36.37 17.40 13.51
N VAL A 448 -36.41 17.19 12.19
CA VAL A 448 -35.25 16.79 11.39
C VAL A 448 -34.27 17.95 11.32
N LEU A 449 -34.75 19.15 11.00
CA LEU A 449 -33.92 20.35 10.91
C LEU A 449 -33.26 20.69 12.26
N ALA A 450 -33.99 20.59 13.38
CA ALA A 450 -33.45 20.78 14.72
C ALA A 450 -32.27 19.82 15.00
N SER A 451 -32.43 18.54 14.66
CA SER A 451 -31.38 17.53 14.89
C SER A 451 -30.13 17.74 14.03
N VAL A 452 -30.29 18.33 12.85
CA VAL A 452 -29.20 18.73 11.97
C VAL A 452 -28.45 19.92 12.57
N LEU A 453 -29.17 20.98 12.93
CA LEU A 453 -28.58 22.22 13.43
C LEU A 453 -27.86 22.05 14.77
N LEU A 454 -28.33 21.14 15.63
CA LEU A 454 -27.64 20.80 16.89
C LEU A 454 -26.29 20.11 16.70
N ARG A 455 -25.98 19.62 15.49
CA ARG A 455 -24.71 18.97 15.15
C ARG A 455 -23.77 19.84 14.32
N VAL A 456 -24.17 21.07 14.03
CA VAL A 456 -23.37 22.06 13.30
C VAL A 456 -22.90 23.10 14.30
N ASP A 457 -21.67 23.57 14.16
CA ASP A 457 -21.14 24.65 14.98
C ASP A 457 -22.03 25.92 14.85
N PRO A 458 -22.46 26.55 15.96
CA PRO A 458 -23.28 27.76 15.91
C PRO A 458 -22.71 28.86 15.00
N ALA A 459 -21.39 29.07 15.00
CA ALA A 459 -20.74 30.07 14.16
C ALA A 459 -20.88 29.77 12.66
N ARG A 460 -20.94 28.48 12.29
CA ARG A 460 -21.21 28.02 10.91
C ARG A 460 -22.68 28.24 10.56
N VAL A 461 -23.60 27.95 11.47
CA VAL A 461 -25.02 28.25 11.28
C VAL A 461 -25.25 29.75 11.06
N VAL A 462 -24.59 30.60 11.86
CA VAL A 462 -24.65 32.07 11.67
C VAL A 462 -24.07 32.50 10.33
N ALA A 463 -22.93 31.96 9.92
CA ALA A 463 -22.33 32.25 8.61
C ALA A 463 -23.27 31.87 7.45
N TYR A 464 -23.95 30.74 7.55
CA TYR A 464 -24.98 30.36 6.59
C TYR A 464 -26.17 31.33 6.60
N LEU A 465 -26.73 31.61 7.78
CA LEU A 465 -27.91 32.46 7.93
C LEU A 465 -27.66 33.89 7.44
N ALA A 466 -26.44 34.41 7.60
CA ALA A 466 -26.05 35.75 7.13
C ALA A 466 -26.15 35.89 5.59
N GLY A 467 -25.79 34.84 4.84
CA GLY A 467 -25.87 34.81 3.38
C GLY A 467 -27.17 34.23 2.81
N ALA A 468 -27.98 33.54 3.63
CA ALA A 468 -29.21 32.89 3.17
C ALA A 468 -30.35 33.88 2.90
N ASP A 469 -31.22 33.52 1.95
CA ASP A 469 -32.44 34.26 1.63
C ASP A 469 -33.35 34.44 2.86
N PRO A 470 -34.07 35.57 2.99
CA PRO A 470 -34.87 35.88 4.18
C PRO A 470 -35.89 34.81 4.56
N GLY A 471 -36.57 34.21 3.58
CA GLY A 471 -37.56 33.15 3.83
C GLY A 471 -36.93 31.87 4.35
N LEU A 472 -35.75 31.52 3.83
CA LEU A 472 -35.02 30.33 4.25
C LEU A 472 -34.37 30.54 5.61
N ARG A 473 -33.84 31.73 5.88
CA ARG A 473 -33.33 32.16 7.19
C ARG A 473 -34.40 32.00 8.27
N GLN A 474 -35.61 32.50 8.04
CA GLN A 474 -36.72 32.34 8.98
C GLN A 474 -37.10 30.88 9.19
N LYS A 475 -37.13 30.07 8.13
CA LYS A 475 -37.43 28.64 8.22
C LYS A 475 -36.40 27.87 9.05
N VAL A 476 -35.11 28.16 8.82
CA VAL A 476 -34.00 27.53 9.55
C VAL A 476 -34.00 27.95 11.01
N LEU A 477 -34.16 29.25 11.31
CA LEU A 477 -34.31 29.74 12.69
C LEU A 477 -35.54 29.15 13.39
N GLY A 478 -36.64 28.97 12.67
CA GLY A 478 -37.86 28.35 13.19
C GLY A 478 -37.71 26.85 13.50
N GLY A 479 -36.72 26.18 12.91
CA GLY A 479 -36.35 24.80 13.23
C GLY A 479 -35.42 24.68 14.44
N CYS A 480 -34.83 25.77 14.92
CA CYS A 480 -33.94 25.75 16.09
C CYS A 480 -34.74 25.63 17.40
N PRO A 481 -34.21 24.91 18.41
CA PRO A 481 -34.68 25.04 19.78
C PRO A 481 -34.63 26.50 20.25
N ALA A 482 -35.59 26.92 21.08
CA ALA A 482 -35.79 28.34 21.44
C ALA A 482 -34.52 29.02 22.00
N ARG A 483 -33.69 28.29 22.75
CA ARG A 483 -32.42 28.79 23.28
C ARG A 483 -31.40 29.06 22.17
N LEU A 484 -31.14 28.04 21.33
CA LEU A 484 -30.21 28.16 20.20
C LEU A 484 -30.66 29.26 19.23
N ARG A 485 -31.98 29.36 18.97
CA ARG A 485 -32.52 30.44 18.12
C ARG A 485 -32.15 31.83 18.64
N ARG A 486 -32.29 32.07 19.95
CA ARG A 486 -31.93 33.37 20.56
C ARG A 486 -30.43 33.66 20.43
N GLU A 487 -29.60 32.67 20.73
CA GLU A 487 -28.13 32.79 20.60
C GLU A 487 -27.72 33.12 19.16
N LEU A 488 -28.32 32.45 18.17
CA LEU A 488 -28.06 32.71 16.74
C LEU A 488 -28.59 34.08 16.29
N GLU A 489 -29.77 34.50 16.76
CA GLU A 489 -30.35 35.82 16.46
C GLU A 489 -29.49 36.95 17.04
N GLU A 490 -28.99 36.78 18.26
CA GLU A 490 -28.06 37.72 18.90
C GLU A 490 -26.73 37.78 18.12
N GLU A 491 -26.14 36.63 17.76
CA GLU A 491 -24.91 36.59 16.97
C GLU A 491 -25.08 37.18 15.57
N LEU A 492 -26.23 36.98 14.91
CA LEU A 492 -26.54 37.59 13.61
C LEU A 492 -26.68 39.11 13.67
N GLN A 493 -27.09 39.66 14.81
CA GLN A 493 -27.13 41.11 15.02
C GLN A 493 -25.73 41.69 15.27
N LEU A 494 -24.86 40.92 15.93
CA LEU A 494 -23.50 41.32 16.26
C LEU A 494 -22.52 41.13 15.10
N ARG A 495 -22.69 40.09 14.29
CA ARG A 495 -21.87 39.82 13.10
C ARG A 495 -22.38 40.60 11.88
N GLY A 496 -21.44 41.10 11.09
CA GLY A 496 -21.72 41.67 9.77
C GLY A 496 -22.01 40.60 8.71
N SER A 497 -21.96 40.99 7.43
CA SER A 497 -22.10 40.06 6.30
C SER A 497 -21.02 38.97 6.32
N SER A 498 -21.40 37.71 6.08
CA SER A 498 -20.47 36.61 5.86
C SER A 498 -19.76 36.74 4.51
N THR A 499 -18.52 36.28 4.40
CA THR A 499 -17.88 36.15 3.09
C THR A 499 -18.56 35.05 2.26
N PRO A 500 -18.51 35.12 0.91
CA PRO A 500 -19.07 34.07 0.06
C PRO A 500 -18.48 32.69 0.35
N ALA A 501 -17.18 32.61 0.67
CA ALA A 501 -16.51 31.36 1.01
C ALA A 501 -17.05 30.75 2.32
N GLU A 502 -17.18 31.55 3.37
CA GLU A 502 -17.73 31.09 4.66
C GLU A 502 -19.18 30.64 4.54
N PHE A 503 -19.99 31.36 3.74
CA PHE A 503 -21.36 30.97 3.44
C PHE A 503 -21.42 29.61 2.73
N LEU A 504 -20.61 29.41 1.69
CA LEU A 504 -20.58 28.15 0.94
C LEU A 504 -20.08 26.98 1.79
N ASP A 505 -19.06 27.19 2.62
CA ASP A 505 -18.59 26.17 3.56
C ASP A 505 -19.68 25.77 4.57
N ALA A 506 -20.36 26.75 5.15
CA ALA A 506 -21.44 26.50 6.09
C ALA A 506 -22.64 25.81 5.41
N ARG A 507 -22.98 26.21 4.19
CA ARG A 507 -24.01 25.54 3.38
C ARG A 507 -23.67 24.08 3.15
N ARG A 508 -22.42 23.77 2.76
CA ARG A 508 -21.95 22.41 2.53
C ARG A 508 -22.08 21.54 3.77
N GLU A 509 -21.67 22.08 4.92
CA GLU A 509 -21.77 21.37 6.19
C GLU A 509 -23.23 21.06 6.55
N ILE A 510 -24.12 22.05 6.47
CA ILE A 510 -25.55 21.86 6.78
C ILE A 510 -26.19 20.83 5.85
N LEU A 511 -25.95 20.91 4.54
CA LEU A 511 -26.50 19.97 3.57
C LEU A 511 -25.93 18.56 3.71
N ALA A 512 -24.66 18.42 4.10
CA ALA A 512 -24.05 17.13 4.42
C ALA A 512 -24.69 16.51 5.67
N ARG A 513 -24.89 17.30 6.73
CA ARG A 513 -25.58 16.84 7.96
C ARG A 513 -27.03 16.49 7.71
N LEU A 514 -27.72 17.21 6.83
CA LEU A 514 -29.08 16.89 6.42
C LEU A 514 -29.13 15.54 5.68
N ARG A 515 -28.18 15.29 4.76
CA ARG A 515 -28.03 13.99 4.09
C ARG A 515 -27.78 12.84 5.07
N ASP A 516 -26.91 13.06 6.05
CA ASP A 516 -26.64 12.06 7.08
C ASP A 516 -27.90 11.76 7.93
N GLU A 517 -28.67 12.79 8.28
CA GLU A 517 -29.86 12.63 9.11
C GLU A 517 -31.03 11.98 8.36
N THR A 518 -31.23 12.31 7.08
CA THR A 518 -32.24 11.63 6.25
C THR A 518 -31.91 10.15 6.07
N ALA A 519 -30.63 9.83 5.86
CA ALA A 519 -30.16 8.45 5.81
C ALA A 519 -30.35 7.73 7.15
N ARG A 520 -30.00 8.36 8.28
CA ARG A 520 -30.20 7.79 9.63
C ARG A 520 -31.66 7.48 9.94
N ARG A 521 -32.58 8.33 9.48
CA ARG A 521 -34.03 8.18 9.71
C ARG A 521 -34.75 7.37 8.63
N ASN A 522 -34.02 6.84 7.64
CA ASN A 522 -34.59 6.14 6.48
C ASN A 522 -35.68 6.96 5.74
N ILE A 523 -35.50 8.28 5.66
CA ILE A 523 -36.41 9.17 4.92
C ILE A 523 -36.23 8.92 3.42
N SER A 524 -37.33 8.71 2.71
CA SER A 524 -37.28 8.35 1.29
C SER A 524 -36.80 9.52 0.42
N SER A 525 -36.08 9.24 -0.68
CA SER A 525 -35.66 10.28 -1.63
C SER A 525 -36.82 10.99 -2.33
N ALA A 526 -38.01 10.36 -2.38
CA ALA A 526 -39.23 10.99 -2.88
C ALA A 526 -39.76 12.05 -1.92
N GLU A 527 -39.68 11.79 -0.61
CA GLU A 527 -40.07 12.75 0.42
C GLU A 527 -39.12 13.95 0.46
N VAL A 528 -37.81 13.71 0.39
CA VAL A 528 -36.80 14.78 0.29
C VAL A 528 -37.02 15.66 -0.95
N ARG A 529 -37.43 15.07 -2.07
CA ARG A 529 -37.82 15.83 -3.29
C ARG A 529 -39.09 16.66 -3.07
N GLY A 530 -40.03 16.17 -2.29
CA GLY A 530 -41.21 16.93 -1.90
C GLY A 530 -40.84 18.23 -1.17
N TRP A 531 -39.73 18.24 -0.43
CA TRP A 531 -39.26 19.42 0.29
C TRP A 531 -38.77 20.54 -0.62
N SER A 532 -38.05 20.21 -1.70
CA SER A 532 -37.58 21.19 -2.69
C SER A 532 -38.74 21.73 -3.54
N ASN A 533 -39.64 20.85 -3.97
CA ASN A 533 -40.75 21.22 -4.87
C ASN A 533 -41.85 22.03 -4.14
N GLY A 534 -42.10 21.72 -2.86
CA GLY A 534 -43.07 22.47 -2.06
C GLY A 534 -42.67 23.93 -1.84
N ALA A 535 -41.39 24.29 -1.89
CA ALA A 535 -40.94 25.68 -1.85
C ALA A 535 -41.27 26.43 -3.16
N ALA A 536 -41.01 25.81 -4.31
CA ALA A 536 -41.32 26.39 -5.62
C ALA A 536 -42.83 26.55 -5.86
N GLU A 537 -43.64 25.58 -5.43
CA GLU A 537 -45.10 25.62 -5.58
C GLU A 537 -45.74 26.67 -4.66
N ARG A 538 -45.21 26.85 -3.44
CA ARG A 538 -45.61 27.93 -2.53
C ARG A 538 -45.20 29.32 -3.03
N ALA A 539 -44.03 29.44 -3.66
CA ALA A 539 -43.60 30.70 -4.29
C ALA A 539 -44.48 31.07 -5.49
N ARG A 540 -44.91 30.08 -6.28
CA ARG A 540 -45.84 30.28 -7.40
C ARG A 540 -47.23 30.71 -6.95
N LEU A 541 -47.77 30.07 -5.91
CA LEU A 541 -49.07 30.42 -5.32
C LEU A 541 -49.09 31.76 -4.57
N ALA A 542 -47.92 32.29 -4.19
CA ALA A 542 -47.82 33.61 -3.56
C ALA A 542 -47.64 34.76 -4.58
N ALA A 543 -47.38 34.43 -5.84
CA ALA A 543 -47.24 35.37 -6.95
C ALA A 543 -48.51 35.47 -7.82
N GLU A 544 -49.47 34.56 -7.62
CA GLU A 544 -50.85 34.62 -8.10
C GLU A 544 -51.74 35.27 -7.02
#